data_AF-A0A2N2LRP9-F1
#
_entry.id   AF-A0A2N2LRP9-F1
#
_cell.length_a   1.000
_cell.length_b   1.000
_cell.length_c   1.000
_cell.angle_alpha   90.00
_cell.angle_beta   90.00
_cell.angle_gamma   90.00
#
_symmetry.space_group_name_H-M   'P 1'
#
loop_
_entity.id
_entity.type
_entity.pdbx_description
1 polymer ?
#
loop_
_entity_poly.entity_id
_entity_poly.type
_entity_poly.pdbx_seq_one_letter_code
_entity_poly.pdbx_strand_id
1 'polypeptide(L)' 'KKAAQLLPFIIAALAGLGFLWSGWWLWAGIIFLFGRVYAEPKDQITELDRPRKFLGIIALIIFLATFSTVPITLISG' A
#
# COMPACT_ATOMS: atom_id res chain seq x y z
N LYS A 1 9.09 -14.99 -10.02
CA LYS A 1 10.27 -14.75 -10.93
C LYS A 1 10.12 -13.54 -11.88
N LYS A 2 8.96 -13.28 -12.52
CA LYS A 2 8.82 -12.19 -13.53
C LYS A 2 8.77 -10.75 -12.97
N ALA A 3 8.29 -10.55 -11.74
CA ALA A 3 8.13 -9.21 -11.16
C ALA A 3 9.47 -8.46 -10.97
N ALA A 4 10.52 -9.17 -10.54
CA ALA A 4 11.85 -8.59 -10.35
C ALA A 4 12.49 -8.08 -11.66
N GLN A 5 12.09 -8.64 -12.83
CA GLN A 5 12.56 -8.20 -14.14
C GLN A 5 11.81 -6.99 -14.68
N LEU A 6 10.57 -6.76 -14.23
CA LEU A 6 9.74 -5.62 -14.66
C LEU A 6 10.05 -4.34 -13.88
N LEU A 7 10.54 -4.47 -12.64
CA LEU A 7 10.93 -3.36 -11.79
C LEU A 7 11.86 -2.33 -12.48
N PRO A 8 12.98 -2.71 -13.13
CA PRO A 8 13.84 -1.73 -13.80
C PRO A 8 13.15 -1.00 -14.95
N PHE A 9 12.26 -1.67 -15.69
CA PHE A 9 11.49 -1.04 -16.77
C PHE A 9 10.47 -0.02 -16.22
N ILE A 10 9.80 -0.37 -15.11
CA ILE A 10 8.86 0.53 -14.42
C ILE A 10 9.58 1.77 -13.87
N ILE A 11 10.76 1.59 -13.26
CA ILE A 11 11.56 2.71 -12.73
C ILE A 11 12.04 3.62 -13.87
N ALA A 12 12.48 3.06 -15.00
CA ALA A 12 12.90 3.84 -16.16
C ALA A 12 11.73 4.65 -16.76
N ALA A 13 10.54 4.06 -16.86
CA ALA A 13 9.33 4.75 -17.32
C ALA A 13 8.92 5.88 -16.36
N LEU A 14 8.95 5.63 -15.04
CA LEU A 14 8.64 6.65 -14.03
C LEU A 14 9.64 7.81 -14.02
N ALA A 15 10.93 7.52 -14.17
CA ALA A 15 11.95 8.55 -14.30
C ALA A 15 11.74 9.42 -15.56
N GLY A 16 11.34 8.81 -16.68
CA GLY A 16 10.93 9.52 -17.90
C GLY A 16 9.71 10.41 -17.69
N LEU A 17 8.70 9.94 -16.96
CA LEU A 17 7.53 10.74 -16.59
C LEU A 17 7.89 11.89 -15.63
N GLY A 18 9.01 11.79 -14.91
CA GLY A 18 9.59 12.85 -14.10
C GLY A 18 9.86 14.15 -14.84
N PHE A 19 10.06 14.08 -16.17
CA PHE A 19 10.20 15.27 -17.00
C PHE A 19 8.85 15.96 -17.30
N LEU A 20 7.73 15.24 -17.20
CA LEU A 20 6.39 15.80 -17.36
C LEU A 20 5.85 16.38 -16.05
N TRP A 21 6.18 15.75 -14.92
CA TRP A 21 5.77 16.20 -13.60
C TRP A 21 6.73 15.74 -12.51
N SER A 22 7.14 16.67 -11.64
CA SER A 22 8.13 16.42 -10.59
C SER A 22 7.72 15.33 -9.59
N GLY A 23 6.42 15.10 -9.41
CA GLY A 23 5.91 14.06 -8.52
C GLY A 23 6.38 12.65 -8.89
N TRP A 24 6.68 12.38 -10.16
CA TRP A 24 7.13 11.06 -10.60
C TRP A 24 8.55 10.70 -10.12
N TRP A 25 9.41 11.70 -9.86
CA TRP A 25 10.73 11.45 -9.27
C TRP A 25 10.62 10.91 -7.83
N LEU A 26 9.64 11.42 -7.06
CA LEU A 26 9.37 10.93 -5.71
C LEU A 26 8.92 9.47 -5.76
N TRP A 27 7.98 9.14 -6.64
CA TRP A 27 7.48 7.77 -6.81
C TRP A 27 8.57 6.80 -7.29
N ALA A 28 9.42 7.22 -8.25
CA ALA A 28 10.55 6.44 -8.71
C ALA A 28 11.54 6.13 -7.57
N GLY A 29 11.83 7.10 -6.71
CA GLY A 29 12.69 6.93 -5.54
C GLY A 29 12.12 5.94 -4.52
N ILE A 30 10.83 6.06 -4.19
CA ILE A 30 10.15 5.15 -3.25
C ILE A 30 10.18 3.72 -3.79
N ILE A 31 9.81 3.50 -5.06
CA ILE A 31 9.78 2.16 -5.67
C ILE A 31 11.19 1.59 -5.80
N PHE A 32 12.19 2.41 -6.10
CA PHE A 32 13.58 1.96 -6.17
C PHE A 32 14.11 1.45 -4.81
N LEU A 33 13.76 2.14 -3.73
CA LEU A 33 14.17 1.80 -2.36
C LEU A 33 13.40 0.60 -1.80
N PHE A 34 12.07 0.59 -1.94
CA PHE A 34 11.20 -0.40 -1.28
C PHE A 34 10.75 -1.54 -2.20
N GLY A 35 10.70 -1.33 -3.52
CA GLY A 35 10.22 -2.31 -4.50
C GLY A 35 11.15 -3.50 -4.73
N ARG A 36 12.35 -3.51 -4.13
CA ARG A 36 13.28 -4.65 -4.18
C ARG A 36 12.98 -5.72 -3.13
N VAL A 37 12.21 -5.38 -2.10
CA VAL A 37 11.86 -6.28 -0.99
C VAL A 37 10.55 -7.01 -1.27
N TYR A 38 10.39 -7.54 -2.49
CA TYR A 38 9.37 -8.55 -2.73
C TYR A 38 9.86 -9.86 -2.10
N ALA A 39 9.66 -10.00 -0.80
CA ALA A 39 9.51 -11.32 -0.21
C ALA A 39 8.31 -11.94 -0.91
N GLU A 40 8.56 -12.96 -1.74
CA GLU A 40 7.49 -13.79 -2.28
C GLU A 40 6.58 -14.14 -1.10
N PRO A 41 5.27 -13.81 -1.15
CA PRO A 41 4.38 -14.11 -0.05
C PRO A 41 4.50 -15.60 0.22
N LYS A 42 5.09 -15.95 1.36
CA LYS A 42 5.10 -17.32 1.86
C LYS A 42 3.70 -17.62 2.44
N ASP A 43 2.68 -17.25 1.68
CA ASP A 43 1.27 -17.12 2.06
C ASP A 43 0.54 -18.47 2.03
N GLN A 44 1.26 -19.56 2.32
CA GLN A 44 0.68 -20.89 2.28
C GLN A 44 0.98 -21.76 3.50
N ILE A 45 1.49 -21.24 4.63
CA ILE A 45 1.92 -22.15 5.72
C ILE A 45 1.35 -21.84 7.12
N THR A 46 0.56 -20.78 7.34
CA THR A 46 -0.09 -20.62 8.65
C THR A 46 -1.57 -20.33 8.50
N GLU A 47 -2.39 -21.34 8.77
CA GLU A 47 -3.83 -21.17 8.94
C GLU A 47 -4.09 -20.13 10.05
N LEU A 48 -5.08 -19.27 9.81
CA LEU A 48 -5.40 -18.21 10.77
C LEU A 48 -6.12 -18.83 11.97
N ASP A 49 -5.41 -18.97 13.09
CA ASP A 49 -5.96 -19.49 14.34
C ASP A 49 -7.28 -18.79 14.73
N ARG A 50 -8.23 -19.55 15.28
CA ARG A 50 -9.54 -19.06 15.76
C ARG A 50 -9.49 -17.74 16.57
N PRO A 51 -8.58 -17.53 17.53
CA PRO A 51 -8.45 -16.25 18.24
C PRO A 51 -8.09 -15.07 17.33
N ARG A 52 -7.24 -15.27 16.32
CA ARG A 52 -6.84 -14.22 15.37
C ARG A 52 -8.01 -13.83 14.47
N LYS A 53 -8.81 -14.81 14.07
CA LYS A 53 -10.06 -14.57 13.30
C LYS A 53 -11.07 -13.76 14.10
N PHE A 54 -11.20 -14.02 15.41
CA PHE A 54 -12.07 -13.25 16.30
C PHE A 54 -11.61 -11.79 16.47
N LEU A 55 -10.30 -11.57 16.64
CA LEU A 55 -9.72 -10.22 16.65
C LEU A 55 -9.99 -9.46 15.35
N GLY A 56 -9.91 -10.14 14.20
CA GLY A 56 -10.25 -9.55 12.90
C GLY A 56 -11.71 -9.10 12.82
N ILE A 57 -12.64 -9.89 13.35
CA ILE A 57 -14.06 -9.52 13.42
C ILE A 57 -14.27 -8.30 14.33
N ILE A 58 -13.64 -8.28 15.52
CA ILE A 58 -13.70 -7.11 16.42
C ILE A 58 -13.17 -5.86 15.73
N ALA A 59 -12.01 -5.96 15.07
CA ALA A 59 -11.41 -4.83 14.36
C ALA A 59 -12.32 -4.31 13.24
N LEU A 60 -12.99 -5.20 12.50
CA LEU A 60 -13.95 -4.80 11.47
C LEU A 60 -15.17 -4.07 12.06
N ILE A 61 -15.69 -4.54 13.20
CA ILE A 61 -16.79 -3.86 13.92
C ILE A 61 -16.35 -2.46 14.37
N ILE A 62 -15.17 -2.33 14.96
CA ILE A 62 -14.63 -1.03 15.40
C ILE A 62 -14.45 -0.10 14.20
N PHE A 63 -13.90 -0.59 13.09
CA PHE A 63 -13.72 0.19 11.87
C PHE A 63 -15.05 0.73 11.36
N LEU A 64 -16.08 -0.10 11.24
CA LEU A 64 -17.40 0.33 10.79
C LEU A 64 -18.07 1.28 11.79
N ALA A 65 -17.89 1.06 13.09
CA ALA A 65 -18.44 1.92 14.13
C ALA A 65 -17.74 3.29 14.22
N THR A 66 -16.45 3.36 13.90
CA THR A 66 -15.65 4.61 13.95
C THR A 66 -15.60 5.32 12.61
N PHE A 67 -16.13 4.73 11.54
CA PHE A 67 -16.30 5.40 10.27
C PHE A 67 -17.25 6.58 10.45
N SER A 68 -16.68 7.75 10.74
CA SER A 68 -17.42 8.98 10.99
C SER A 68 -18.30 9.29 9.78
N THR A 69 -19.61 9.12 9.95
CA THR A 69 -20.63 9.56 8.97
C THR A 69 -20.78 11.08 8.97
N VAL A 70 -20.14 11.79 9.90
CA VAL A 70 -20.19 13.24 10.00
C VAL A 70 -19.12 13.84 9.07
N PRO A 71 -19.53 14.66 8.08
CA PRO A 71 -18.59 15.35 7.22
C PRO A 71 -17.72 16.30 8.05
N ILE A 72 -16.42 16.34 7.76
CA ILE A 72 -15.50 17.32 8.33
C ILE A 72 -15.94 18.69 7.81
N THR A 73 -16.75 19.40 8.60
CA THR A 73 -17.09 20.79 8.33
C THR A 73 -15.93 21.65 8.83
N LEU A 74 -15.23 22.28 7.88
CA LEU A 74 -14.36 23.41 8.19
C LEU A 74 -15.27 24.53 8.71
N ILE A 75 -15.32 24.70 10.03
CA ILE A 75 -15.88 25.91 10.62
C ILE A 75 -14.84 27.01 10.34
N SER A 76 -14.96 27.67 9.18
CA SER A 76 -14.32 28.95 8.95
C SER A 76 -15.14 30.01 9.69
N GLY A 77 -14.55 30.58 10.75
CA GLY A 77 -15.03 31.84 11.33
C GLY A 77 -14.77 33.01 10.40
#